data_AF-A0A920RGJ0-F1
#
_entry.id   AF-A0A920RGJ0-F1
#
_cell.length_a   1.000
_cell.length_b   1.000
_cell.length_c   1.000
_cell.angle_alpha   90.00
_cell.angle_beta   90.00
_cell.angle_gamma   90.00
#
_symmetry.space_group_name_H-M   'P 1'
#
loop_
_entity.id
_entity.type
_entity.pdbx_description
1 polymer ?
#
loop_
_entity_poly.entity_id
_entity_poly.type
_entity_poly.pdbx_seq_one_letter_code
_entity_poly.pdbx_strand_id
1 'polypeptide(L)' 'MFAAEMPLSIRRLRDLFGGADDQLRSDLDTVLALLTDEYQGRGIELVQVAEGYRFQTVSNSTMVAGECRDTLSALFQGAA' A
#
# COMPACT_ATOMS: atom_id res chain seq x y z
N MET A 1 3.12 3.57 -6.26
CA MET A 1 2.68 2.62 -5.23
C MET A 1 2.33 3.33 -3.92
N PHE A 2 3.23 4.13 -3.35
CA PHE A 2 2.92 5.00 -2.21
C PHE A 2 1.92 6.13 -2.52
N ALA A 3 1.89 6.60 -3.77
CA ALA A 3 0.97 7.64 -4.25
C ALA A 3 -0.26 7.10 -5.00
N ALA A 4 -0.48 5.78 -5.01
CA ALA A 4 -1.63 5.18 -5.70
C ALA A 4 -2.78 4.99 -4.71
N GLU A 5 -3.94 5.58 -5.02
CA GLU A 5 -5.15 5.46 -4.19
C GLU A 5 -5.82 4.08 -4.28
N MET A 6 -5.42 3.26 -5.27
CA MET A 6 -5.96 1.92 -5.53
C MET A 6 -4.84 0.88 -5.64
N PRO A 7 -5.11 -0.41 -5.32
CA PRO A 7 -4.15 -1.49 -5.51
C PRO A 7 -3.62 -1.53 -6.95
N LEU A 8 -2.30 -1.67 -7.11
CA LEU A 8 -1.68 -1.75 -8.42
C LEU A 8 -1.58 -3.19 -8.88
N SER A 9 -2.31 -3.54 -9.94
CA SER A 9 -2.20 -4.85 -10.59
C SER A 9 -0.84 -5.02 -11.28
N ILE A 10 -0.38 -6.26 -11.42
CA ILE A 10 0.86 -6.58 -12.18
C ILE A 10 0.80 -6.01 -13.59
N ARG A 11 -0.36 -6.06 -14.24
CA ARG A 11 -0.57 -5.47 -15.56
C ARG A 11 -0.31 -3.96 -15.55
N ARG A 12 -0.88 -3.24 -14.57
CA ARG A 12 -0.68 -1.79 -14.45
C ARG A 12 0.77 -1.44 -14.12
N LEU A 13 1.44 -2.24 -13.28
CA LEU A 13 2.87 -2.10 -13.01
C LEU A 13 3.68 -2.24 -14.29
N ARG A 14 3.42 -3.27 -15.10
CA ARG A 14 4.09 -3.46 -16.40
C ARG A 14 3.88 -2.28 -17.36
N ASP A 15 2.66 -1.75 -17.41
CA ASP A 15 2.35 -0.59 -18.26
C ASP A 15 3.15 0.66 -17.85
N LEU A 16 3.40 0.86 -16.55
CA LEU A 16 4.23 1.97 -16.05
C LEU A 16 5.70 1.87 -16.50
N PHE A 17 6.18 0.66 -16.78
CA PHE A 17 7.55 0.40 -17.23
C PHE A 17 7.67 0.17 -18.75
N GLY A 18 6.63 0.49 -19.53
CA GLY A 18 6.69 0.46 -21.00
C GLY A 18 6.24 -0.86 -21.67
N GLY A 19 5.73 -1.83 -20.90
CA GLY A 19 4.98 -2.97 -21.43
C GLY A 19 5.77 -4.17 -21.96
N ALA A 20 5.16 -5.35 -21.75
CA ALA A 20 5.28 -6.62 -22.48
C ALA A 20 6.64 -7.34 -22.68
N ASP A 21 7.67 -7.10 -21.87
CA ASP A 21 8.79 -8.06 -21.80
C ASP A 21 8.49 -9.16 -20.77
N ASP A 22 8.67 -10.43 -21.12
CA ASP A 22 8.53 -11.54 -20.18
C ASP A 22 9.62 -11.50 -19.11
N GLN A 23 10.79 -10.94 -19.41
CA GLN A 23 11.84 -10.67 -18.44
C GLN A 23 11.34 -9.69 -17.36
N LEU A 24 10.65 -8.62 -17.78
CA LEU A 24 10.07 -7.63 -16.87
C LEU A 24 9.06 -8.25 -15.89
N ARG A 25 8.35 -9.31 -16.29
CA ARG A 25 7.44 -10.03 -15.38
C ARG A 25 8.21 -10.73 -14.28
N SER A 26 9.24 -11.49 -14.65
CA SER A 26 10.08 -12.22 -13.69
C SER A 26 10.78 -11.24 -12.73
N ASP A 27 11.24 -10.12 -13.25
CA ASP A 27 11.90 -9.08 -12.46
C ASP A 27 10.91 -8.42 -11.48
N LEU A 28 9.68 -8.12 -11.91
CA LEU A 28 8.63 -7.59 -11.05
C LEU A 28 8.27 -8.58 -9.93
N ASP A 29 8.07 -9.86 -10.25
CA ASP A 29 7.75 -10.88 -9.25
C ASP A 29 8.87 -11.00 -8.20
N THR A 30 10.14 -10.95 -8.65
CA THR A 30 11.32 -10.97 -7.78
C THR A 30 11.39 -9.74 -6.87
N VAL A 31 11.22 -8.54 -7.44
CA VAL A 31 11.27 -7.28 -6.68
C VAL A 31 10.11 -7.19 -5.70
N LEU A 32 8.90 -7.61 -6.07
CA LEU A 32 7.75 -7.62 -5.17
C LEU A 32 7.94 -8.58 -4.01
N ALA A 33 8.55 -9.74 -4.24
CA ALA A 33 8.91 -10.67 -3.16
C ALA A 33 9.94 -10.06 -2.21
N LEU A 34 11.00 -9.44 -2.74
CA LEU A 34 12.02 -8.74 -1.95
C LEU A 34 11.43 -7.61 -1.12
N LEU A 35 10.57 -6.77 -1.71
CA LEU A 35 9.90 -5.69 -1.00
C LEU A 35 8.94 -6.23 0.06
N THR A 36 8.27 -7.35 -0.19
CA THR A 36 7.39 -7.96 0.82
C THR A 36 8.20 -8.41 2.03
N ASP A 37 9.34 -9.06 1.80
CA ASP A 37 10.26 -9.52 2.86
C ASP A 37 10.91 -8.34 3.62
N GLU A 38 11.42 -7.34 2.90
CA GLU A 38 12.10 -6.18 3.49
C GLU A 38 11.18 -5.34 4.38
N TYR A 39 9.91 -5.23 3.99
CA TYR A 39 8.89 -4.47 4.72
C TYR A 39 8.10 -5.32 5.72
N GLN A 40 8.33 -6.64 5.77
CA GLN A 40 7.72 -7.49 6.79
C GLN A 40 8.15 -7.05 8.19
N GLY A 41 7.19 -6.84 9.09
CA GLY A 41 7.47 -6.41 10.46
C GLY A 41 7.93 -4.95 10.60
N ARG A 42 7.89 -4.16 9.52
CA ARG A 42 8.01 -2.69 9.60
C ARG A 42 6.63 -2.07 9.77
N GLY A 43 6.53 -0.81 10.19
CA GLY A 43 5.26 -0.10 10.39
C GLY A 43 4.35 0.00 9.13
N ILE A 44 4.88 -0.35 7.96
CA ILE A 44 4.15 -0.52 6.71
C ILE A 44 4.55 -1.83 6.05
N GLU A 45 3.59 -2.57 5.53
CA GLU A 45 3.77 -3.85 4.86
C GLU A 45 3.24 -3.81 3.44
N LEU A 46 3.92 -4.50 2.54
CA LEU A 46 3.43 -4.73 1.19
C LEU A 46 2.55 -5.99 1.17
N VAL A 47 1.31 -5.85 0.71
CA VAL A 47 0.33 -6.96 0.72
C VAL A 47 -0.24 -7.17 -0.66
N GLN A 48 -0.33 -8.44 -1.05
CA GLN A 48 -1.03 -8.89 -2.24
C GLN A 48 -2.51 -9.12 -1.94
N VAL A 49 -3.38 -8.40 -2.66
CA VAL A 49 -4.84 -8.57 -2.63
C VAL A 49 -5.32 -9.08 -4.00
N ALA A 50 -6.59 -9.45 -4.09
CA ALA A 50 -7.18 -9.96 -5.34
C ALA A 50 -7.00 -8.99 -6.55
N GLU A 51 -6.97 -7.68 -6.28
CA GLU A 51 -6.86 -6.64 -7.32
C GLU A 51 -5.41 -6.22 -7.64
N GLY A 52 -4.42 -6.66 -6.86
CA GLY A 52 -3.02 -6.29 -7.05
C GLY A 52 -2.23 -6.12 -5.76
N TYR A 53 -1.23 -5.26 -5.79
CA TYR A 53 -0.33 -5.01 -4.65
C TYR A 53 -0.54 -3.62 -4.07
N ARG A 54 -0.55 -3.51 -2.74
CA ARG A 54 -0.64 -2.23 -2.03
C ARG A 54 0.22 -2.23 -0.76
N PHE A 55 0.68 -1.05 -0.35
CA PHE A 55 1.21 -0.86 0.99
C PHE A 55 0.07 -0.60 1.97
N GLN A 56 0.16 -1.17 3.16
CA GLN A 56 -0.74 -0.89 4.26
C GLN A 56 0.06 -0.67 5.55
N THR A 57 -0.46 0.15 6.47
CA THR A 57 0.11 0.25 7.80
C THR A 57 -0.21 -1.02 8.59
N VAL A 58 0.76 -1.54 9.36
CA VAL A 58 0.48 -2.62 10.32
C VAL A 58 -0.31 -2.00 11.46
N SER A 59 -1.61 -1.90 11.25
CA SER A 59 -2.55 -1.58 12.30
C SER A 59 -2.60 -2.83 13.18
N ASN A 60 -1.72 -2.90 14.18
CA ASN A 60 -1.87 -3.87 15.26
C ASN A 60 -3.32 -3.72 15.74
N SER A 61 -4.16 -4.68 15.36
CA SER A 61 -5.60 -4.64 15.54
C SER A 61 -5.91 -4.89 17.02
N THR A 62 -5.63 -3.90 17.86
CA THR A 62 -6.26 -3.63 19.14
C THR A 62 -6.06 -2.15 19.46
N MET A 63 -6.71 -1.28 18.69
CA MET A 63 -7.44 -0.16 19.27
C MET A 63 -8.47 0.36 18.27
N VAL A 64 -9.69 0.44 18.76
CA VAL A 64 -10.91 0.95 18.13
C VAL A 64 -10.68 2.09 17.14
N ALA A 65 -10.94 1.84 15.86
CA ALA A 65 -11.04 2.85 14.79
C ALA A 65 -12.23 3.83 14.97
N GLY A 66 -12.83 3.89 16.17
CA GLY A 66 -14.00 4.70 16.47
C GLY A 66 -13.70 6.13 16.93
N GLU A 67 -12.53 6.40 17.52
CA GLU A 67 -12.31 7.69 18.22
C GLU A 67 -11.54 8.75 17.41
N CYS A 68 -10.91 8.40 16.28
CA CYS A 68 -10.07 9.36 15.55
C CYS A 68 -10.88 10.39 14.71
N ARG A 69 -12.19 10.18 14.52
CA ARG A 69 -13.03 11.11 13.73
C ARG A 69 -13.46 12.33 14.54
N ASP A 70 -13.74 12.16 15.82
CA ASP A 70 -14.33 13.23 16.63
C ASP A 70 -13.28 14.23 17.12
N THR A 71 -12.04 13.80 17.36
CA THR A 71 -10.96 14.69 17.80
C THR A 71 -10.50 15.63 16.69
N LEU A 72 -10.49 15.17 15.44
CA LEU A 72 -10.09 16.00 14.28
C LEU A 72 -11.16 17.05 13.94
N SER A 73 -12.45 16.77 14.13
CA SER A 73 -13.51 17.77 13.94
C SER A 73 -13.46 18.89 14.98
N ALA A 74 -13.11 18.56 16.23
CA ALA A 74 -13.01 19.55 17.31
C ALA A 74 -11.82 20.50 17.13
N LEU A 75 -10.70 20.02 16.60
CA LEU A 75 -9.49 20.82 16.36
C LEU A 75 -9.63 21.83 15.22
N PHE A 76 -10.44 21.54 14.20
CA PHE A 76 -10.62 22.44 13.05
C PHE A 76 -11.81 23.42 13.15
N GLN A 77 -12.68 23.28 14.15
CA GLN A 77 -13.82 24.19 14.36
C GLN A 77 -13.59 25.25 15.46
N GLY A 78 -12.44 25.22 16.14
CA GLY A 78 -12.10 26.11 17.26
C GLY A 78 -11.18 27.28 16.94
N ALA A 79 -10.95 27.63 15.67
CA ALA A 79 -10.17 28.80 15.29
C ALA A 79 -11.10 29.85 14.64
N ALA A 80 -11.78 30.62 15.50
CA ALA A 80 -12.44 31.88 15.15
C ALA A 80 -11.63 33.04 15.72
#